data_AF-A0A3S0U0K3-F1
#
_entry.id   AF-A0A3S0U0K3-F1
#
_cell.length_a   1.000
_cell.length_b   1.000
_cell.length_c   1.000
_cell.angle_alpha   90.00
_cell.angle_beta   90.00
_cell.angle_gamma   90.00
#
_symmetry.space_group_name_H-M   'P 1'
#
loop_
_entity.id
_entity.type
_entity.pdbx_description
1 polymer ?
#
loop_
_entity_poly.entity_id
_entity_poly.type
_entity_poly.pdbx_seq_one_letter_code
_entity_poly.pdbx_strand_id
1 'polypeptide(L)'
;MNKLPALPWKWKESNGPDHVPSEMETRHLFYTLRMIWNHTMPESVRFHPYQHYAFSAFYTPEYLQQAIHFIGHELLNRPDIKPKWQAELASMAEHFADRPPEALVTDLKVGELAL
;
A
#
# COMPACT_ATOMS: atom_id res chain seq x y z
N MET A 1 2.08 32.08 1.06
CA MET A 1 2.05 30.98 2.06
C MET A 1 2.82 29.81 1.48
N ASN A 2 4.04 29.55 1.96
CA ASN A 2 4.77 28.33 1.60
C ASN A 2 4.07 27.16 2.28
N LYS A 3 3.32 26.35 1.53
CA LYS A 3 2.83 25.06 2.02
C LYS A 3 4.07 24.21 2.28
N LEU A 4 4.31 23.83 3.53
CA LEU A 4 5.27 22.77 3.84
C LEU A 4 4.89 21.55 2.98
N PRO A 5 5.85 20.86 2.33
CA PRO A 5 5.53 19.65 1.59
C PRO A 5 4.87 18.66 2.56
N ALA A 6 3.80 18.01 2.11
CA ALA A 6 3.17 16.95 2.88
C ALA A 6 4.22 15.87 3.19
N LEU A 7 4.26 15.38 4.43
CA LEU A 7 5.15 14.29 4.79
C LEU A 7 4.82 13.05 3.95
N PRO A 8 5.82 12.30 3.45
CA PRO A 8 5.57 11.09 2.69
C PRO A 8 4.87 10.05 3.56
N TRP A 9 3.95 9.29 2.96
CA TRP A 9 3.31 8.15 3.62
C TRP A 9 4.36 7.09 3.97
N LYS A 10 4.16 6.38 5.09
CA LYS A 10 5.09 5.36 5.59
C LYS A 10 4.37 4.06 5.89
N TRP A 11 5.02 2.95 5.52
CA TRP A 11 4.67 1.62 5.99
C TRP A 11 5.10 1.48 7.45
N LYS A 12 4.17 1.09 8.31
CA LYS A 12 4.39 1.00 9.75
C LYS A 12 4.53 -0.47 10.12
N GLU A 13 5.69 -0.85 10.63
CA GLU A 13 5.86 -2.16 11.24
C GLU A 13 5.27 -2.18 12.65
N SER A 14 4.68 -3.30 13.06
CA SER A 14 3.96 -3.39 14.34
C SER A 14 4.84 -3.09 15.56
N ASN A 15 6.14 -3.41 15.49
CA ASN A 15 7.11 -3.22 16.57
C ASN A 15 8.46 -2.70 16.03
N GLY A 16 8.46 -2.12 14.82
CA GLY A 16 9.66 -1.76 14.08
C GLY A 16 9.67 -0.29 13.67
N PRO A 17 10.70 0.15 12.93
CA PRO A 17 10.73 1.49 12.37
C PRO A 17 9.66 1.68 11.29
N ASP A 18 9.29 2.94 11.05
CA ASP A 18 8.45 3.30 9.90
C ASP A 18 9.33 3.34 8.64
N HIS A 19 8.87 2.70 7.57
CA HIS A 19 9.58 2.62 6.29
C HIS A 19 8.93 3.48 5.22
N VAL A 20 9.73 4.24 4.48
CA VAL A 20 9.28 4.92 3.26
C VAL A 20 9.35 3.90 2.10
N PRO A 21 8.27 3.67 1.33
CA PRO A 21 8.28 2.69 0.23
C PRO A 21 9.42 2.86 -0.77
N SER A 22 9.82 4.09 -1.08
CA SER A 22 10.93 4.39 -1.98
C SER A 22 12.30 3.92 -1.46
N GLU A 23 12.45 3.75 -0.14
CA GLU A 23 13.68 3.31 0.52
C GLU A 23 13.74 1.80 0.73
N MET A 24 12.63 1.08 0.52
CA MET A 24 12.55 -0.37 0.68
C MET A 24 13.08 -1.10 -0.55
N GLU A 25 13.68 -2.28 -0.34
CA GLU A 25 14.02 -3.17 -1.46
C GLU A 25 12.76 -3.62 -2.20
N THR A 26 12.79 -3.61 -3.53
CA THR A 26 11.66 -3.99 -4.40
C THR A 26 11.07 -5.36 -4.06
N ARG A 27 11.93 -6.32 -3.69
CA ARG A 27 11.49 -7.64 -3.22
C ARG A 27 10.62 -7.54 -1.98
N HIS A 28 11.10 -6.83 -0.97
CA HIS A 28 10.43 -6.73 0.31
C HIS A 28 9.11 -5.98 0.14
N LEU A 29 9.15 -4.88 -0.60
CA LEU A 29 7.99 -4.07 -0.94
C LEU A 29 6.89 -4.86 -1.67
N PHE A 30 7.28 -5.68 -2.66
CA PHE A 30 6.35 -6.56 -3.37
C PHE A 30 5.67 -7.58 -2.45
N TYR A 31 6.43 -8.25 -1.58
CA TYR A 31 5.84 -9.24 -0.66
C TYR A 31 4.99 -8.58 0.42
N THR A 32 5.32 -7.37 0.86
CA THR A 32 4.46 -6.57 1.75
C THR A 32 3.13 -6.25 1.07
N LEU A 33 3.15 -5.77 -0.18
CA LEU A 33 1.92 -5.53 -0.95
C LEU A 33 1.08 -6.81 -1.07
N ARG A 34 1.71 -7.92 -1.50
CA ARG A 34 1.02 -9.20 -1.71
C ARG A 34 0.42 -9.75 -0.41
N MET A 35 1.12 -9.58 0.72
CA MET A 35 0.60 -9.95 2.03
C MET A 35 -0.65 -9.14 2.37
N ILE A 36 -0.59 -7.82 2.23
CA ILE A 36 -1.73 -6.92 2.51
C ILE A 36 -2.91 -7.28 1.61
N TRP A 37 -2.66 -7.37 0.30
CA TRP A 37 -3.64 -7.74 -0.73
C TRP A 37 -4.42 -9.00 -0.38
N ASN A 38 -3.70 -10.07 -0.04
CA ASN A 38 -4.31 -11.37 0.27
C ASN A 38 -5.17 -11.36 1.54
N HIS A 39 -5.06 -10.35 2.39
CA HIS A 39 -5.87 -10.22 3.61
C HIS A 39 -6.99 -9.20 3.51
N THR A 40 -6.89 -8.23 2.61
CA THR A 40 -7.89 -7.16 2.46
C THR A 40 -8.85 -7.40 1.31
N MET A 41 -8.42 -8.07 0.24
CA MET A 41 -9.24 -8.22 -0.97
C MET A 41 -10.17 -9.43 -0.90
N PRO A 42 -11.27 -9.46 -1.70
CA PRO A 42 -12.13 -10.64 -1.84
C PRO A 42 -11.36 -11.88 -2.33
N GLU A 43 -11.82 -13.07 -1.94
CA GLU A 43 -11.14 -14.34 -2.25
C GLU A 43 -10.89 -14.55 -3.75
N SER A 44 -11.81 -14.11 -4.61
CA SER A 44 -11.72 -14.25 -6.07
C SER A 44 -10.50 -13.59 -6.72
N VAL A 45 -9.84 -12.66 -6.01
CA VAL A 45 -8.67 -11.93 -6.53
C VAL A 45 -7.41 -12.17 -5.70
N ARG A 46 -7.43 -13.10 -4.73
CA ARG A 46 -6.28 -13.44 -3.90
C ARG A 46 -5.30 -14.36 -4.63
N PHE A 47 -4.01 -14.23 -4.30
CA PHE A 47 -2.95 -15.08 -4.82
C PHE A 47 -2.65 -16.22 -3.85
N HIS A 48 -2.91 -17.46 -4.27
CA HIS A 48 -2.68 -18.68 -3.49
C HIS A 48 -1.40 -19.42 -3.92
N PRO A 49 -0.76 -20.18 -3.01
CA PRO A 49 -1.03 -20.23 -1.56
C PRO A 49 -0.54 -18.94 -0.87
N TYR A 50 -1.12 -18.61 0.29
CA TYR A 50 -0.62 -17.53 1.14
C TYR A 50 -0.69 -17.92 2.62
N GLN A 51 0.16 -17.30 3.44
CA GLN A 51 0.13 -17.48 4.88
C GLN A 51 -0.89 -16.54 5.50
N HIS A 52 -1.73 -17.06 6.39
CA HIS A 52 -2.65 -16.27 7.18
C HIS A 52 -1.87 -15.57 8.30
N TYR A 53 -1.87 -14.25 8.27
CA TYR A 53 -1.33 -13.39 9.31
C TYR A 53 -2.46 -12.77 10.11
N ALA A 54 -2.29 -12.74 11.44
CA ALA A 54 -3.14 -11.96 12.31
C ALA A 54 -2.63 -10.51 12.30
N PHE A 55 -3.36 -9.62 11.62
CA PHE A 55 -3.11 -8.19 11.75
C PHE A 55 -3.57 -7.72 13.13
N SER A 56 -2.69 -7.01 13.84
CA SER A 56 -3.07 -6.34 15.09
C SER A 56 -4.04 -5.20 14.79
N ALA A 57 -4.78 -4.74 15.81
CA ALA A 57 -5.72 -3.62 15.70
C ALA A 57 -5.08 -2.30 15.22
N PHE A 58 -3.75 -2.25 15.23
CA PHE A 58 -2.96 -1.17 14.66
C PHE A 58 -3.16 -1.00 13.15
N TYR A 59 -3.37 -2.09 12.42
CA TYR A 59 -3.56 -2.09 10.97
C TYR A 59 -5.04 -1.95 10.63
N THR A 60 -5.53 -0.71 10.59
CA THR A 60 -6.92 -0.45 10.23
C THR A 60 -7.18 -0.77 8.75
N PRO A 61 -8.43 -1.09 8.36
CA PRO A 61 -8.78 -1.29 6.96
C PRO A 61 -8.39 -0.12 6.05
N GLU A 62 -8.58 1.12 6.53
CA GLU A 62 -8.24 2.34 5.80
C GLU A 62 -6.72 2.48 5.61
N TYR A 63 -5.95 2.12 6.64
CA TYR A 63 -4.49 2.14 6.56
C TYR A 63 -3.97 1.08 5.57
N LEU A 64 -4.54 -0.13 5.60
CA LEU A 64 -4.18 -1.18 4.66
C LEU A 64 -4.60 -0.87 3.23
N GLN A 65 -5.74 -0.20 3.04
CA GLN A 65 -6.14 0.32 1.73
C GLN A 65 -5.14 1.36 1.24
N GLN A 66 -4.77 2.35 2.07
CA GLN A 66 -3.71 3.30 1.71
C GLN A 66 -2.41 2.59 1.36
N ALA A 67 -2.02 1.56 2.12
CA ALA A 67 -0.83 0.78 1.83
C ALA A 67 -0.88 0.14 0.43
N ILE A 68 -2.03 -0.41 0.01
CA ILE A 68 -2.20 -0.92 -1.36
C ILE A 68 -1.92 0.16 -2.40
N HIS A 69 -2.47 1.36 -2.24
CA HIS A 69 -2.26 2.44 -3.20
C HIS A 69 -0.83 2.97 -3.17
N PHE A 70 -0.28 3.34 -2.02
CA PHE A 70 1.07 3.91 -1.94
C PHE A 70 2.15 2.91 -2.37
N ILE A 71 2.07 1.66 -1.90
CA ILE A 71 3.04 0.63 -2.25
C ILE A 71 2.85 0.18 -3.71
N GLY A 72 1.61 0.00 -4.15
CA GLY A 72 1.29 -0.41 -5.52
C GLY A 72 1.80 0.60 -6.56
N HIS A 73 1.54 1.89 -6.36
CA HIS A 73 2.05 2.95 -7.24
C HIS A 73 3.58 3.05 -7.22
N GLU A 74 4.22 2.89 -6.04
CA GLU A 74 5.68 2.83 -5.97
C GLU A 74 6.23 1.67 -6.83
N LEU A 75 5.68 0.46 -6.68
CA LEU A 75 6.12 -0.72 -7.44
C LEU A 75 5.88 -0.61 -8.95
N LEU A 76 4.82 0.08 -9.39
CA LEU A 76 4.56 0.32 -10.83
C LEU A 76 5.66 1.17 -11.49
N ASN A 77 6.39 1.97 -10.70
CA ASN A 77 7.46 2.85 -11.17
C ASN A 77 8.87 2.26 -10.96
N ARG A 78 9.00 1.07 -10.36
CA ARG A 78 10.29 0.44 -10.07
C ARG A 78 10.89 -0.20 -11.34
N PRO A 79 12.08 0.22 -11.80
CA PRO A 79 12.70 -0.35 -13.00
C PRO A 79 13.27 -1.77 -12.78
N ASP A 80 13.49 -2.16 -11.52
CA ASP A 80 14.09 -3.44 -11.12
C ASP A 80 13.05 -4.52 -10.75
N ILE A 81 11.76 -4.28 -11.03
CA ILE A 81 10.71 -5.26 -10.78
C ILE A 81 10.90 -6.51 -11.64
N LYS A 82 10.79 -7.70 -11.03
CA LYS A 82 10.94 -8.96 -11.75
C LYS A 82 9.71 -9.21 -12.65
N PRO A 83 9.88 -9.81 -13.84
CA PRO A 83 8.75 -10.07 -14.75
C PRO A 83 7.58 -10.83 -14.12
N LYS A 84 7.87 -11.83 -13.27
CA LYS A 84 6.84 -12.58 -12.54
C LYS A 84 6.02 -11.73 -11.57
N TRP A 85 6.66 -10.73 -10.94
CA TRP A 85 6.02 -9.82 -10.00
C TRP A 85 5.22 -8.75 -10.73
N GLN A 86 5.71 -8.33 -11.90
CA GLN A 86 5.01 -7.39 -12.76
C GLN A 86 3.66 -7.94 -13.24
N ALA A 87 3.58 -9.24 -13.56
CA ALA A 87 2.31 -9.87 -13.95
C ALA A 87 1.27 -9.86 -12.81
N GLU A 88 1.67 -10.21 -11.58
CA GLU A 88 0.78 -10.13 -10.41
C GLU A 88 0.41 -8.67 -10.10
N LEU A 89 1.37 -7.75 -10.14
CA LEU A 89 1.15 -6.33 -9.90
C LEU A 89 0.20 -5.72 -10.94
N ALA A 90 0.31 -6.11 -12.21
CA ALA A 90 -0.61 -5.66 -13.26
C ALA A 90 -2.05 -6.06 -12.97
N SER A 91 -2.27 -7.30 -12.51
CA SER A 91 -3.59 -7.76 -12.08
C SER A 91 -4.10 -7.00 -10.83
N MET A 92 -3.22 -6.71 -9.87
CA MET A 92 -3.61 -5.89 -8.70
C MET A 92 -3.97 -4.45 -9.10
N ALA A 93 -3.24 -3.87 -10.05
CA ALA A 93 -3.38 -2.48 -10.49
C ALA A 93 -4.77 -2.17 -11.06
N GLU A 94 -5.47 -3.18 -11.60
CA GLU A 94 -6.88 -3.06 -12.03
C GLU A 94 -7.82 -2.57 -10.92
N HIS A 95 -7.41 -2.68 -9.65
CA HIS A 95 -8.21 -2.30 -8.49
C HIS A 95 -7.78 -1.00 -7.78
N PHE A 96 -6.63 -0.42 -8.13
CA PHE A 96 -6.11 0.76 -7.41
C PHE A 96 -5.46 1.82 -8.29
N ALA A 97 -5.15 1.54 -9.56
CA ALA A 97 -4.35 2.43 -10.40
C ALA A 97 -5.10 3.70 -10.84
N ASP A 98 -6.43 3.67 -10.87
CA ASP A 98 -7.29 4.81 -11.22
C ASP A 98 -7.34 5.89 -10.14
N ARG A 99 -7.00 5.52 -8.89
CA ARG A 99 -6.99 6.43 -7.75
C ARG A 99 -5.56 6.66 -7.26
N PRO A 100 -4.98 7.84 -7.54
CA PRO A 100 -3.63 8.15 -7.13
C PRO A 100 -3.57 8.38 -5.60
N PRO A 101 -2.44 8.11 -4.94
CA PRO A 101 -2.34 8.16 -3.48
C PRO A 101 -2.68 9.54 -2.88
N GLU A 102 -2.44 10.63 -3.60
CA GLU A 102 -2.72 11.99 -3.16
C GLU A 102 -4.22 12.23 -2.92
N ALA A 103 -5.08 11.55 -3.69
CA ALA A 103 -6.53 11.66 -3.56
C ALA A 103 -7.04 11.05 -2.22
N LEU A 104 -6.32 10.07 -1.67
CA LEU A 104 -6.69 9.41 -0.42
C LEU A 104 -6.35 10.25 0.82
N VAL A 105 -5.32 11.09 0.74
CA VAL A 105 -4.88 11.95 1.84
C VAL A 105 -5.84 13.13 2.02
N THR A 106 -6.47 13.60 0.94
CA THR A 106 -7.47 14.68 0.98
C THR A 106 -8.77 14.27 1.65
N ASP A 107 -9.22 13.03 1.48
CA ASP A 107 -10.50 12.56 2.05
C ASP A 107 -10.48 12.49 3.58
N LEU A 108 -9.30 12.27 4.18
CA LEU A 108 -9.10 12.26 5.62
C LEU A 108 -9.17 13.66 6.25
N LYS A 109 -8.64 14.68 5.56
CA LYS A 109 -8.66 16.07 6.06
C LYS A 109 -10.05 16.69 6.07
N VAL A 110 -10.95 16.22 5.21
CA VAL A 110 -12.35 16.67 5.20
C VAL A 110 -13.13 16.09 6.39
N GLY A 111 -12.75 14.91 6.89
CA GLY A 111 -13.35 14.28 8.07
C GLY A 111 -12.88 14.84 9.42
N GLU A 112 -11.69 15.44 9.50
CA GLU A 112 -11.14 16.03 10.73
C GLU A 112 -11.58 17.49 10.99
N LEU A 113 -12.24 18.15 10.04
CA LEU A 113 -12.75 19.52 10.19
C LEU A 113 -14.24 19.60 10.56
N ALA A 114 -14.87 18.46 10.88
CA ALA A 114 -16.28 18.36 11.24
C ALA A 114 -16.49 17.98 12.73
N LEU A 115 -15.79 18.67 13.63
CA LEU A 115 -16.07 18.69 15.08
C LEU A 115 -16.02 20.13 15.61
#